data_AF-A0A1B1NCJ4-F1
#
_entry.id   AF-A0A1B1NCJ4-F1
#
_cell.length_a   1.000
_cell.length_b   1.000
_cell.length_c   1.000
_cell.angle_alpha   90.00
_cell.angle_beta   90.00
_cell.angle_gamma   90.00
#
_symmetry.space_group_name_H-M   'P 1'
#
loop_
_entity.id
_entity.type
_entity.pdbx_description
1 polymer ?
#
loop_
_entity_poly.entity_id
_entity_poly.type
_entity_poly.pdbx_seq_one_letter_code
_entity_poly.pdbx_strand_id
1 'polypeptide(L)'
;MGTTLGGAATGAALGVLAGLVSPIPAPVRMVLLVLAVVALTLLDLLTPALPLPQRSALIPQEVFARGIARGGFRFGLEYGCGWRTLVPSAASWLAAVFVLLVVPPWWAAVVLGAAFGFSRSWAVLVWIGLGAPGWQDFLARHSRVLERAGSVLAAVLLLGAAWARLAG
;
A
#
# COMPACT_ATOMS: atom_id res chain seq x y z
N MET A 1 -8.11 -10.03 9.56
CA MET A 1 -9.46 -9.94 8.95
C MET A 1 -9.91 -8.50 8.77
N GLY A 2 -9.96 -7.65 9.82
CA GLY A 2 -10.33 -6.23 9.66
C GLY A 2 -9.45 -5.49 8.64
N THR A 3 -8.13 -5.69 8.69
CA THR A 3 -7.17 -5.10 7.75
C THR A 3 -7.40 -5.51 6.30
N THR A 4 -7.58 -6.81 6.05
CA THR A 4 -7.92 -7.36 4.73
C THR A 4 -9.20 -6.74 4.18
N LEU A 5 -10.26 -6.62 4.99
CA LEU A 5 -11.52 -5.99 4.58
C LEU A 5 -11.36 -4.48 4.28
N GLY A 6 -10.61 -3.75 5.11
CA GLY A 6 -10.32 -2.33 4.87
C GLY A 6 -9.51 -2.11 3.59
N GLY A 7 -8.52 -2.98 3.36
CA GLY A 7 -7.76 -3.01 2.11
C GLY A 7 -8.64 -3.34 0.90
N ALA A 8 -9.53 -4.34 1.01
CA ALA A 8 -10.48 -4.69 -0.03
C ALA A 8 -11.41 -3.53 -0.38
N ALA A 9 -11.89 -2.78 0.62
CA ALA A 9 -12.70 -1.58 0.41
C ALA A 9 -11.91 -0.47 -0.32
N THR A 10 -10.63 -0.31 -0.01
CA THR A 10 -9.73 0.63 -0.72
C THR A 10 -9.51 0.18 -2.16
N GLY A 11 -9.29 -1.11 -2.39
CA GLY A 11 -9.20 -1.69 -3.73
C GLY A 11 -10.47 -1.50 -4.55
N ALA A 12 -11.65 -1.66 -3.93
CA ALA A 12 -12.93 -1.38 -4.58
C ALA A 12 -13.06 0.10 -4.98
N ALA A 13 -12.73 1.02 -4.07
CA ALA A 13 -12.74 2.45 -4.35
C ALA A 13 -11.78 2.82 -5.49
N LEU A 14 -10.56 2.29 -5.47
CA LEU A 14 -9.59 2.47 -6.55
C LEU A 14 -10.07 1.87 -7.88
N GLY A 15 -10.75 0.73 -7.86
CA GLY A 15 -11.34 0.12 -9.06
C GLY A 15 -12.42 0.99 -9.69
N VAL A 16 -13.29 1.61 -8.88
CA VAL A 16 -14.29 2.58 -9.35
C VAL A 16 -13.61 3.81 -9.97
N LEU A 17 -12.62 4.37 -9.28
CA LEU A 17 -11.86 5.52 -9.78
C LEU A 17 -11.08 5.19 -11.06
N ALA A 18 -10.51 3.98 -11.16
CA ALA A 18 -9.84 3.50 -12.37
C ALA A 18 -10.81 3.42 -13.55
N GLY A 19 -12.07 3.06 -13.31
CA GLY A 19 -13.14 3.09 -14.31
C GLY A 19 -13.34 4.49 -14.91
N LEU A 20 -13.22 5.56 -14.11
CA LEU A 20 -13.30 6.94 -14.58
C LEU A 20 -12.10 7.35 -15.44
N VAL A 21 -10.95 6.69 -15.26
CA VAL A 21 -9.71 6.88 -16.04
C VAL A 21 -9.73 6.06 -17.34
N SER A 22 -10.68 5.13 -17.50
CA SER A 22 -10.77 4.25 -18.67
C SER A 22 -10.87 4.95 -20.04
N PRO A 23 -11.46 6.15 -20.20
CA PRO A 23 -11.47 6.86 -21.48
C PRO A 23 -10.11 7.41 -21.91
N ILE A 24 -9.13 7.48 -21.01
CA ILE A 24 -7.80 8.00 -21.33
C ILE A 24 -7.02 6.95 -22.16
N PRO A 25 -6.41 7.32 -23.30
CA PRO A 25 -5.67 6.38 -24.14
C PRO A 25 -4.57 5.63 -23.37
N ALA A 26 -4.40 4.33 -23.69
CA ALA A 26 -3.41 3.48 -23.03
C ALA A 26 -1.98 4.05 -23.04
N PRO A 27 -1.46 4.63 -24.15
CA PRO A 27 -0.12 5.23 -24.16
C PRO A 27 0.03 6.39 -23.16
N VAL A 28 -1.01 7.23 -23.04
CA VAL A 28 -1.02 8.36 -22.11
C VAL A 28 -1.01 7.85 -20.67
N ARG A 29 -1.84 6.85 -20.35
CA ARG A 29 -1.85 6.20 -19.02
C ARG A 29 -0.50 5.58 -18.69
N MET A 30 0.17 4.95 -19.66
CA MET A 30 1.48 4.35 -19.45
C MET A 30 2.56 5.41 -19.17
N VAL A 31 2.58 6.51 -19.92
CA VAL A 31 3.49 7.64 -19.66
C VAL A 31 3.25 8.22 -18.27
N LEU A 32 1.98 8.48 -17.90
CA LEU A 32 1.62 8.98 -16.58
C LEU A 32 2.06 8.01 -15.46
N LEU A 33 1.90 6.70 -15.68
CA LEU A 33 2.31 5.68 -14.73
C LEU A 33 3.81 5.67 -14.53
N VAL A 34 4.59 5.68 -15.61
CA VAL A 34 6.06 5.72 -15.54
C VAL A 34 6.52 6.97 -14.80
N LEU A 35 5.98 8.14 -15.14
CA LEU A 35 6.33 9.40 -14.48
C LEU A 35 6.02 9.35 -12.98
N ALA A 36 4.81 8.90 -12.61
CA ALA A 36 4.41 8.81 -11.21
C ALA A 36 5.26 7.79 -10.43
N VAL A 37 5.55 6.62 -11.02
CA VAL A 37 6.38 5.58 -10.39
C VAL A 37 7.80 6.08 -10.15
N VAL A 38 8.42 6.70 -11.16
CA VAL A 38 9.77 7.26 -11.05
C VAL A 38 9.79 8.37 -10.00
N ALA A 39 8.85 9.31 -10.06
CA ALA A 39 8.80 10.43 -9.12
C ALA A 39 8.64 9.97 -7.66
N LEU A 40 7.69 9.06 -7.39
CA LEU A 40 7.45 8.55 -6.04
C LEU A 40 8.62 7.71 -5.51
N THR A 41 9.24 6.91 -6.38
CA THR A 41 10.41 6.10 -5.99
C THR A 41 11.60 6.99 -5.67
N LEU A 42 11.90 7.98 -6.53
CA LEU A 42 12.95 8.96 -6.26
C LEU A 42 12.67 9.75 -4.99
N LEU A 43 11.43 10.19 -4.77
CA LEU A 43 11.04 10.90 -3.55
C LEU A 43 11.36 10.07 -2.30
N ASP A 44 11.02 8.79 -2.27
CA ASP A 44 11.28 7.91 -1.12
C ASP A 44 12.78 7.61 -0.91
N LEU A 45 13.55 7.52 -2.00
CA LEU A 45 14.99 7.31 -1.95
C LEU A 45 15.73 8.55 -1.45
N LEU A 46 15.30 9.75 -1.87
CA LEU A 46 15.97 11.01 -1.58
C LEU A 46 15.56 11.63 -0.25
N THR A 47 14.40 11.25 0.30
CA THR A 47 13.91 11.82 1.56
C THR A 47 14.16 10.89 2.76
N PRO A 48 14.46 11.48 3.93
CA PRO A 48 14.61 10.70 5.17
C PRO A 48 13.27 10.15 5.66
N ALA A 49 12.17 10.87 5.38
CA ALA A 49 10.81 10.45 5.64
C ALA A 49 9.94 10.85 4.44
N LEU A 50 9.06 9.94 4.01
CA LEU A 50 8.24 10.09 2.81
C LEU A 50 7.16 11.17 3.00
N PRO A 51 7.26 12.35 2.34
CA PRO A 51 6.38 13.48 2.59
C PRO A 51 5.14 13.39 1.70
N LEU A 52 4.28 12.40 1.97
CA LEU A 52 3.02 12.21 1.25
C LEU A 52 1.84 12.82 2.03
N PRO A 53 0.71 13.12 1.35
CA PRO A 53 -0.52 13.58 2.00
C PRO A 53 -1.16 12.43 2.79
N GLN A 54 -0.50 12.06 3.89
CA GLN A 54 -0.89 11.01 4.81
C GLN A 54 -0.87 11.54 6.23
N ARG A 55 -1.64 10.90 7.11
CA ARG A 55 -1.70 11.30 8.51
C ARG A 55 -0.41 10.90 9.24
N SER A 56 0.16 11.82 10.02
CA SER A 56 1.33 11.57 10.88
C SER A 56 0.96 10.89 12.20
N ALA A 57 -0.32 10.86 12.56
CA ALA A 57 -0.80 10.27 13.81
C ALA A 57 -1.10 8.76 13.66
N LEU A 58 -0.71 7.98 14.66
CA LEU A 58 -1.15 6.60 14.83
C LEU A 58 -2.66 6.55 15.16
N ILE A 59 -3.32 5.42 14.88
CA ILE A 59 -4.74 5.26 15.19
C ILE A 59 -4.92 5.39 16.72
N PRO A 60 -5.80 6.28 17.20
CA PRO A 60 -5.96 6.57 18.62
C PRO A 60 -6.32 5.30 19.43
N GLN A 61 -5.71 5.05 20.59
CA GLN A 61 -5.90 3.80 21.35
C GLN A 61 -7.28 3.73 22.04
N GLU A 62 -8.03 4.83 22.06
CA GLU A 62 -9.35 4.94 22.68
C GLU A 62 -10.40 4.07 21.96
N VAL A 63 -10.11 3.56 20.75
CA VAL A 63 -11.00 2.61 20.06
C VAL A 63 -11.17 1.30 20.85
N PHE A 64 -10.23 0.96 21.71
CA PHE A 64 -10.29 -0.25 22.55
C PHE A 64 -11.16 -0.09 23.80
N ALA A 65 -11.58 1.13 24.15
CA ALA A 65 -12.39 1.40 25.34
C ALA A 65 -13.76 0.69 25.35
N ARG A 66 -14.28 0.30 24.17
CA ARG A 66 -15.58 -0.41 24.02
C ARG A 66 -15.42 -1.92 23.82
N GLY A 67 -14.27 -2.49 24.16
CA GLY A 67 -13.97 -3.92 24.11
C GLY A 67 -12.97 -4.31 23.01
N ILE A 68 -12.08 -5.26 23.34
CA ILE A 68 -10.93 -5.66 22.51
C ILE A 68 -11.36 -6.19 21.14
N ALA A 69 -12.39 -7.02 21.06
CA ALA A 69 -12.82 -7.62 19.80
C ALA A 69 -13.35 -6.57 18.80
N ARG A 70 -14.31 -5.73 19.24
CA ARG A 70 -14.92 -4.70 18.39
C ARG A 70 -13.95 -3.55 18.09
N GLY A 71 -13.17 -3.15 19.09
CA GLY A 71 -12.11 -2.15 18.94
C GLY A 71 -11.02 -2.61 17.97
N GLY A 72 -10.52 -3.84 18.15
CA GLY A 72 -9.50 -4.45 17.29
C GLY A 72 -9.97 -4.65 15.85
N PHE A 73 -11.24 -5.04 15.64
CA PHE A 73 -11.79 -5.12 14.28
C PHE A 73 -11.85 -3.75 13.59
N ARG A 74 -12.33 -2.70 14.29
CA ARG A 74 -12.39 -1.33 13.77
C ARG A 74 -11.01 -0.75 13.49
N PHE A 75 -10.09 -0.92 14.43
CA PHE A 75 -8.68 -0.59 14.25
C PHE A 75 -8.13 -1.29 13.00
N GLY A 76 -8.40 -2.59 12.87
CA GLY A 76 -8.00 -3.37 11.71
C GLY A 76 -8.55 -2.78 10.41
N LEU A 77 -9.84 -2.45 10.33
CA LEU A 77 -10.44 -1.82 9.15
C LEU A 77 -9.73 -0.51 8.77
N GLU A 78 -9.58 0.43 9.71
CA GLU A 78 -8.92 1.70 9.44
C GLU A 78 -7.45 1.52 9.05
N TYR A 79 -6.75 0.62 9.75
CA TYR A 79 -5.36 0.25 9.44
C TYR A 79 -5.24 -0.40 8.06
N GLY A 80 -6.22 -1.21 7.67
CA GLY A 80 -6.31 -1.84 6.35
C GLY A 80 -6.55 -0.85 5.21
N CYS A 81 -7.33 0.20 5.45
CA CYS A 81 -7.65 1.17 4.41
C CYS A 81 -6.45 2.03 3.97
N GLY A 82 -5.43 2.18 4.83
CA GLY A 82 -4.24 2.98 4.53
C GLY A 82 -4.47 4.51 4.48
N TRP A 83 -5.71 4.99 4.43
CA TRP A 83 -6.04 6.43 4.32
C TRP A 83 -5.62 7.25 5.54
N ARG A 84 -5.77 6.69 6.75
CA ARG A 84 -5.53 7.41 8.01
C ARG A 84 -4.28 6.94 8.74
N THR A 85 -3.48 6.10 8.09
CA THR A 85 -2.29 5.52 8.71
C THR A 85 -1.06 5.87 7.92
N LEU A 86 0.04 6.11 8.63
CA LEU A 86 1.35 6.26 8.02
C LEU A 86 1.68 5.02 7.16
N VAL A 87 2.03 5.26 5.90
CA VAL A 87 2.67 4.30 5.01
C VAL A 87 4.12 4.76 4.85
N PRO A 88 5.11 4.00 5.36
CA PRO A 88 6.48 4.49 5.46
C PRO A 88 7.29 4.35 4.16
N SER A 89 6.77 3.59 3.19
CA SER A 89 7.37 3.31 1.88
C SER A 89 6.44 3.76 0.76
N ALA A 90 7.01 4.17 -0.38
CA ALA A 90 6.24 4.51 -1.57
C ALA A 90 5.51 3.30 -2.18
N ALA A 91 5.88 2.05 -1.86
CA ALA A 91 5.35 0.84 -2.48
C ALA A 91 3.82 0.78 -2.56
N SER A 92 3.09 1.15 -1.50
CA SER A 92 1.62 1.11 -1.51
C SER A 92 1.02 2.21 -2.38
N TRP A 93 1.66 3.37 -2.46
CA TRP A 93 1.25 4.45 -3.38
C TRP A 93 1.51 4.06 -4.83
N LEU A 94 2.65 3.42 -5.12
CA LEU A 94 2.94 2.86 -6.44
C LEU A 94 1.86 1.86 -6.87
N ALA A 95 1.45 0.95 -5.96
CA ALA A 95 0.39 -0.01 -6.23
C ALA A 95 -0.97 0.67 -6.48
N ALA A 96 -1.30 1.73 -5.73
CA ALA A 96 -2.53 2.49 -5.93
C ALA A 96 -2.55 3.19 -7.30
N VAL A 97 -1.46 3.86 -7.68
CA VAL A 97 -1.31 4.51 -8.99
C VAL A 97 -1.37 3.47 -10.12
N PHE A 98 -0.76 2.31 -9.94
CA PHE A 98 -0.85 1.20 -10.88
C PHE A 98 -2.31 0.78 -11.10
N VAL A 99 -3.09 0.55 -10.04
CA VAL A 99 -4.51 0.19 -10.17
C VAL A 99 -5.29 1.26 -10.93
N LEU A 100 -5.06 2.54 -10.61
CA LEU A 100 -5.75 3.66 -11.25
C LEU A 100 -5.46 3.78 -12.75
N LEU A 101 -4.20 3.61 -13.16
CA LEU A 101 -3.77 3.88 -14.54
C LEU A 101 -3.79 2.65 -15.45
N VAL A 102 -3.59 1.45 -14.89
CA VAL A 102 -3.67 0.20 -15.65
C VAL A 102 -5.12 -0.26 -15.86
N VAL A 103 -6.04 0.20 -14.99
CA VAL A 103 -7.46 -0.13 -15.04
C VAL A 103 -7.68 -1.65 -15.13
N PRO A 104 -7.25 -2.40 -14.09
CA PRO A 104 -7.49 -3.83 -14.04
C PRO A 104 -9.01 -4.10 -13.86
N PRO A 105 -9.47 -5.34 -14.09
CA PRO A 105 -10.84 -5.71 -13.78
C PRO A 105 -11.17 -5.39 -12.31
N TRP A 106 -12.42 -5.01 -12.02
CA TRP A 106 -12.82 -4.54 -10.70
C TRP A 106 -12.46 -5.53 -9.58
N TRP A 107 -12.62 -6.84 -9.82
CA TRP A 107 -12.30 -7.88 -8.84
C TRP A 107 -10.80 -7.94 -8.54
N ALA A 108 -9.94 -7.65 -9.51
CA ALA A 108 -8.50 -7.65 -9.33
C ALA A 108 -8.06 -6.45 -8.48
N ALA A 109 -8.70 -5.29 -8.65
CA ALA A 109 -8.50 -4.15 -7.77
C ALA A 109 -8.87 -4.47 -6.31
N VAL A 110 -9.99 -5.16 -6.09
CA VAL A 110 -10.41 -5.63 -4.76
C VAL A 110 -9.40 -6.62 -4.17
N VAL A 111 -8.93 -7.61 -4.95
CA VAL A 111 -7.94 -8.59 -4.50
C VAL A 111 -6.60 -7.93 -4.16
N LEU A 112 -6.12 -6.99 -4.99
CA LEU A 112 -4.90 -6.23 -4.71
C LEU A 112 -5.04 -5.40 -3.44
N GLY A 113 -6.18 -4.74 -3.24
CA GLY A 113 -6.49 -4.03 -1.99
C GLY A 113 -6.53 -4.97 -0.79
N ALA A 114 -7.17 -6.13 -0.92
CA ALA A 114 -7.23 -7.14 0.13
C ALA A 114 -5.85 -7.67 0.49
N ALA A 115 -4.97 -7.89 -0.50
CA ALA A 115 -3.59 -8.31 -0.32
C ALA A 115 -2.77 -7.24 0.40
N PHE A 116 -2.94 -5.96 0.04
CA PHE A 116 -2.37 -4.83 0.78
C PHE A 116 -2.80 -4.87 2.25
N GLY A 117 -4.09 -4.93 2.53
CA GLY A 117 -4.61 -5.01 3.90
C GLY A 117 -4.10 -6.23 4.66
N PHE A 118 -4.10 -7.40 4.03
CA PHE A 118 -3.56 -8.64 4.61
C PHE A 118 -2.09 -8.51 4.98
N SER A 119 -1.25 -7.97 4.09
CA SER A 119 0.19 -7.82 4.31
C SER A 119 0.50 -7.04 5.59
N ARG A 120 -0.34 -6.06 5.94
CA ARG A 120 -0.19 -5.26 7.15
C ARG A 120 -0.42 -6.03 8.43
N SER A 121 -1.37 -6.97 8.44
CA SER A 121 -1.55 -7.90 9.56
C SER A 121 -0.49 -9.00 9.56
N TRP A 122 -0.09 -9.46 8.38
CA TRP A 122 0.95 -10.48 8.23
C TRP A 122 2.27 -10.01 8.84
N ALA A 123 2.69 -8.78 8.59
CA ALA A 123 3.88 -8.19 9.20
C ALA A 123 3.87 -8.27 10.74
N VAL A 124 2.72 -8.00 11.36
CA VAL A 124 2.55 -8.11 12.82
C VAL A 124 2.59 -9.57 13.28
N LEU A 125 1.94 -10.48 12.56
CA LEU A 125 1.97 -11.91 12.89
C LEU A 125 3.38 -12.50 12.77
N VAL A 126 4.13 -12.12 11.74
CA VAL A 126 5.54 -12.48 11.58
C VAL A 126 6.37 -11.91 12.73
N TRP A 127 6.12 -10.66 13.14
CA TRP A 127 6.78 -10.06 14.28
C TRP A 127 6.52 -10.83 15.58
N ILE A 128 5.27 -11.22 15.86
CA ILE A 128 4.90 -12.03 17.04
C ILE A 128 5.51 -13.42 16.96
N GLY A 129 5.34 -14.09 15.81
CA GLY A 129 5.70 -15.49 15.62
C GLY A 129 7.20 -15.73 15.60
N LEU A 130 7.98 -14.81 15.04
CA LEU A 130 9.43 -14.93 15.05
C LEU A 130 10.00 -14.66 16.44
N GLY A 131 9.52 -13.65 17.16
CA GLY A 131 9.76 -13.41 18.60
C GLY A 131 11.22 -13.45 19.08
N ALA A 132 12.19 -13.53 18.18
CA ALA A 132 13.56 -13.93 18.49
C ALA A 132 14.33 -12.74 19.08
N PRO A 133 15.17 -12.98 20.11
CA PRO A 133 16.04 -11.94 20.65
C PRO A 133 16.85 -11.27 19.53
N GLY A 134 16.83 -9.94 19.47
CA GLY A 134 17.58 -9.15 18.48
C GLY A 134 16.89 -8.94 17.12
N TRP A 135 15.76 -9.62 16.83
CA TRP A 135 15.01 -9.38 15.59
C TRP A 135 14.45 -7.95 15.51
N GLN A 136 14.00 -7.42 16.66
CA GLN A 136 13.51 -6.05 16.77
C GLN A 136 14.62 -5.03 16.49
N ASP A 137 15.81 -5.25 17.06
CA ASP A 137 16.97 -4.40 16.85
C ASP A 137 17.47 -4.47 15.40
N PHE A 138 17.36 -5.65 14.77
CA PHE A 138 17.64 -5.81 13.35
C PHE A 138 16.67 -4.97 12.51
N LEU A 139 15.35 -5.13 12.70
CA LEU A 139 14.36 -4.38 11.94
C LEU A 139 14.46 -2.88 12.16
N ALA A 140 14.71 -2.44 13.40
CA ALA A 140 14.89 -1.04 13.73
C ALA A 140 16.12 -0.44 13.00
N ARG A 141 17.23 -1.17 12.92
CA ARG A 141 18.46 -0.74 12.23
C ARG A 141 18.33 -0.74 10.70
N HIS A 142 17.45 -1.56 10.14
CA HIS A 142 17.34 -1.74 8.68
C HIS A 142 16.03 -1.23 8.07
N SER A 143 15.14 -0.64 8.86
CA SER A 143 13.79 -0.23 8.45
C SER A 143 13.78 0.61 7.16
N ARG A 144 14.54 1.71 7.11
CA ARG A 144 14.62 2.55 5.90
C ARG A 144 15.19 1.84 4.69
N VAL A 145 16.15 0.94 4.87
CA VAL A 145 16.73 0.14 3.77
C VAL A 145 15.68 -0.82 3.22
N LEU A 146 14.96 -1.52 4.11
CA LEU A 146 13.90 -2.45 3.74
C LEU A 146 12.72 -1.75 3.06
N GLU A 147 12.31 -0.58 3.57
CA GLU A 147 11.26 0.26 2.99
C GLU A 147 11.62 0.71 1.57
N ARG A 148 12.84 1.22 1.37
CA ARG A 148 13.33 1.68 0.06
C ARG A 148 13.51 0.52 -0.92
N ALA A 149 14.06 -0.60 -0.47
CA ALA A 149 14.18 -1.81 -1.28
C ALA A 149 12.80 -2.31 -1.72
N GLY A 150 11.81 -2.27 -0.82
CA GLY A 150 10.41 -2.56 -1.13
C GLY A 150 9.83 -1.63 -2.19
N SER A 151 10.09 -0.32 -2.10
CA SER A 151 9.65 0.67 -3.09
C SER A 151 10.25 0.41 -4.47
N VAL A 152 11.56 0.15 -4.55
CA VAL A 152 12.26 -0.14 -5.81
C VAL A 152 11.75 -1.45 -6.43
N LEU A 153 11.61 -2.50 -5.62
CA LEU A 153 11.08 -3.78 -6.09
C LEU A 153 9.64 -3.63 -6.61
N ALA A 154 8.78 -2.91 -5.87
CA ALA A 154 7.42 -2.62 -6.30
C ALA A 154 7.41 -1.84 -7.62
N ALA A 155 8.25 -0.81 -7.77
CA ALA A 155 8.37 -0.04 -9.01
C ALA A 155 8.70 -0.94 -10.21
N VAL A 156 9.72 -1.80 -10.08
CA VAL A 156 10.13 -2.72 -11.16
C VAL A 156 9.00 -3.69 -11.51
N LEU A 157 8.40 -4.36 -10.51
CA LEU A 157 7.37 -5.36 -10.74
C LEU A 157 6.10 -4.74 -11.36
N LEU A 158 5.67 -3.57 -10.87
CA LEU A 158 4.46 -2.91 -11.36
C LEU A 158 4.65 -2.34 -12.76
N LEU A 159 5.82 -1.77 -13.07
CA LEU A 159 6.12 -1.30 -14.44
C LEU A 159 6.22 -2.48 -15.42
N GLY A 160 6.85 -3.58 -15.02
CA GLY A 160 6.88 -4.81 -15.82
C GLY A 160 5.48 -5.34 -16.11
N ALA A 161 4.62 -5.41 -15.08
CA ALA A 161 3.23 -5.84 -15.24
C ALA A 161 2.40 -4.87 -16.10
N ALA A 162 2.63 -3.56 -16.00
CA ALA A 162 1.93 -2.56 -16.79
C ALA A 162 2.34 -2.62 -18.27
N TRP A 163 3.64 -2.79 -18.54
CA TRP A 163 4.17 -2.94 -19.89
C TRP A 163 3.51 -4.12 -20.61
N ALA A 164 3.46 -5.28 -19.95
CA ALA A 164 2.84 -6.49 -20.49
C ALA A 164 1.34 -6.36 -20.79
N ARG A 165 0.67 -5.32 -20.25
CA ARG A 165 -0.79 -5.14 -20.35
C ARG A 165 -1.20 -3.94 -21.20
N LEU A 166 -0.38 -2.90 -21.29
CA LEU A 166 -0.68 -1.65 -21.98
C LEU A 166 0.13 -1.43 -23.26
N ALA A 167 1.31 -2.06 -23.38
CA ALA A 167 2.25 -1.85 -24.48
C ALA A 167 2.53 -3.10 -25.32
N GLY A 168 2.18 -4.29 -24.81
CA GLY A 168 2.11 -5.54 -25.58
C GLY A 168 0.73 -5.73 -26.18
#